data_AF-A0A0Q9I919-F1
#
_entry.id   AF-A0A0Q9I919-F1
#
_cell.length_a   1.000
_cell.length_b   1.000
_cell.length_c   1.000
_cell.angle_alpha   90.00
_cell.angle_beta   90.00
_cell.angle_gamma   90.00
#
_symmetry.space_group_name_H-M   'P 1'
#
loop_
_entity.id
_entity.type
_entity.pdbx_description
1 polymer ?
#
loop_
_entity_poly.entity_id
_entity_poly.type
_entity_poly.pdbx_seq_one_letter_code
_entity_poly.pdbx_strand_id
1 'polypeptide(L)'
;MPARIEPCLALLQAKAPTGPNWAFEVKWDGYRLAVHRDANGVRIITRGGHDWTHRFPSIADDAAELDADSFILDGEAVVLDEAGRSDFGLLQQALGEDDVAYARNHTAVACEAMDDGRCDRAVIEEP
;
A
#
# COMPACT_ATOMS: atom_id res chain seq x y z
N MET A 1 19.00 2.77 -4.20
CA MET A 1 17.62 2.25 -4.25
C MET A 1 17.03 2.52 -5.64
N PRO A 2 16.29 1.59 -6.27
CA PRO A 2 15.64 1.85 -7.55
C PRO A 2 14.60 2.97 -7.44
N ALA A 3 14.36 3.67 -8.56
CA ALA A 3 13.39 4.75 -8.60
C ALA A 3 11.94 4.27 -8.51
N ARG A 4 11.67 3.05 -9.01
CA ARG A 4 10.37 2.39 -9.01
C ARG A 4 10.57 0.87 -9.05
N ILE A 5 9.71 0.15 -8.36
CA ILE A 5 9.49 -1.29 -8.55
C ILE A 5 8.11 -1.46 -9.17
N GLU A 6 8.01 -2.27 -10.21
CA GLU A 6 6.69 -2.57 -10.80
C GLU A 6 5.92 -3.50 -9.86
N PRO A 7 4.66 -3.18 -9.51
CA PRO A 7 3.89 -4.00 -8.60
C PRO A 7 3.54 -5.36 -9.21
N CYS A 8 3.57 -6.38 -8.36
CA CYS A 8 3.00 -7.69 -8.63
C CYS A 8 1.52 -7.61 -8.98
N LEU A 9 1.14 -8.00 -10.20
CA LEU A 9 -0.27 -8.06 -10.57
C LEU A 9 -0.85 -9.44 -10.25
N ALA A 10 -1.93 -9.44 -9.48
CA ALA A 10 -2.66 -10.67 -9.18
C ALA A 10 -3.48 -11.14 -10.39
N LEU A 11 -3.56 -12.45 -10.56
CA LEU A 11 -4.44 -13.08 -11.55
C LEU A 11 -5.80 -13.35 -10.92
N LEU A 12 -6.87 -13.03 -11.65
CA LEU A 12 -8.22 -13.38 -11.24
C LEU A 12 -8.43 -14.90 -11.37
N GLN A 13 -9.00 -15.51 -10.34
CA GLN A 13 -9.29 -16.94 -10.29
C GLN A 13 -10.70 -17.17 -9.74
N ALA A 14 -11.39 -18.18 -10.26
CA ALA A 14 -12.73 -18.54 -9.79
C ALA A 14 -12.74 -19.11 -8.35
N LYS A 15 -11.59 -19.56 -7.85
CA LYS A 15 -11.45 -20.09 -6.50
C LYS A 15 -10.05 -19.82 -5.94
N ALA A 16 -9.97 -19.55 -4.63
CA ALA A 16 -8.69 -19.48 -3.94
C ALA A 16 -7.89 -20.79 -4.11
N PRO A 17 -6.58 -20.69 -4.41
CA PRO A 17 -5.71 -21.85 -4.50
C PRO A 17 -5.56 -22.49 -3.11
N THR A 18 -5.13 -23.75 -3.07
CA THR A 18 -4.95 -24.49 -1.82
C THR A 18 -3.54 -25.07 -1.74
N GLY A 19 -3.05 -25.32 -0.52
CA GLY A 19 -1.76 -25.94 -0.26
C GLY A 19 -0.85 -25.11 0.64
N PRO A 20 0.27 -25.69 1.11
CA PRO A 20 1.15 -25.06 2.10
C PRO A 20 1.99 -23.90 1.54
N ASN A 21 2.00 -23.71 0.23
CA ASN A 21 2.79 -22.67 -0.44
C ASN A 21 1.99 -21.37 -0.64
N TRP A 22 0.79 -21.27 -0.05
CA TRP A 22 -0.10 -20.12 -0.20
C TRP A 22 -0.30 -19.44 1.15
N ALA A 23 -0.01 -18.14 1.18
CA ALA A 23 -0.50 -17.23 2.21
C ALA A 23 -1.77 -16.53 1.69
N PHE A 24 -2.63 -16.12 2.62
CA PHE A 24 -3.86 -15.39 2.31
C PHE A 24 -3.88 -14.08 3.07
N GLU A 25 -4.18 -13.01 2.34
CA GLU A 25 -4.31 -11.67 2.89
C GLU A 25 -5.70 -11.12 2.59
N VAL A 26 -6.15 -10.19 3.43
CA VAL A 26 -7.40 -9.47 3.17
C VAL A 26 -7.19 -8.60 1.93
N LYS A 27 -8.08 -8.73 0.96
CA LYS A 27 -8.13 -7.80 -0.16
C LYS A 27 -8.69 -6.47 0.32
N TRP A 28 -7.83 -5.47 0.41
CA TRP A 28 -8.20 -4.09 0.70
C TRP A 28 -8.66 -3.34 -0.57
N ASP A 29 -9.63 -2.45 -0.43
CA ASP A 29 -10.09 -1.56 -1.50
C ASP A 29 -9.58 -0.14 -1.24
N GLY A 30 -8.47 0.25 -1.90
CA GLY A 30 -7.78 1.51 -1.64
C GLY A 30 -6.97 2.04 -2.83
N TYR A 31 -5.87 2.72 -2.51
CA TYR A 31 -4.82 3.04 -3.48
C TYR A 31 -3.59 2.20 -3.22
N ARG A 32 -3.16 1.42 -4.21
CA ARG A 32 -1.86 0.73 -4.16
C ARG A 32 -0.70 1.70 -4.25
N LEU A 33 0.22 1.60 -3.29
CA LEU A 33 1.38 2.46 -3.10
C LEU A 33 2.64 1.61 -2.87
N ALA A 34 3.77 2.11 -3.37
CA ALA A 34 5.10 1.67 -2.98
C ALA A 34 5.74 2.72 -2.07
N VAL A 35 6.06 2.36 -0.83
CA VAL A 35 6.73 3.23 0.15
C VAL A 35 8.22 2.95 0.11
N HIS A 36 8.98 3.93 -0.36
CA HIS A 36 10.42 3.89 -0.54
C HIS A 36 11.10 4.70 0.58
N ARG A 37 11.91 4.08 1.42
CA ARG A 37 12.70 4.76 2.45
C ARG A 37 14.19 4.54 2.21
N ASP A 38 14.94 5.62 2.06
CA ASP A 38 16.41 5.60 1.95
C ASP A 38 17.04 6.79 2.68
N ALA A 39 18.35 7.00 2.53
CA ALA A 39 19.09 8.10 3.17
C ALA A 39 18.58 9.51 2.79
N ASN A 40 17.81 9.66 1.70
CA ASN A 40 17.22 10.93 1.28
C ASN A 40 15.81 11.14 1.84
N GLY A 41 15.25 10.16 2.57
CA GLY A 41 13.94 10.23 3.19
C GLY A 41 12.94 9.23 2.61
N VAL A 42 11.65 9.52 2.81
CA VAL A 42 10.52 8.68 2.37
C VAL A 42 9.90 9.22 1.09
N ARG A 43 9.58 8.31 0.16
CA ARG A 43 8.81 8.58 -1.06
C ARG A 43 7.66 7.59 -1.16
N ILE A 44 6.49 8.06 -1.54
CA ILE A 44 5.29 7.24 -1.70
C ILE A 44 4.86 7.30 -3.17
N ILE A 45 5.03 6.18 -3.88
CA ILE A 45 4.84 6.09 -5.32
C ILE A 45 3.56 5.31 -5.61
N THR A 46 2.62 5.89 -6.34
CA THR A 46 1.39 5.18 -6.72
C THR A 46 1.68 4.07 -7.73
N ARG A 47 0.71 3.15 -7.92
CA ARG A 47 0.75 2.15 -9.02
C ARG A 47 1.10 2.76 -10.38
N GLY A 48 0.61 3.98 -10.67
CA GLY A 48 0.88 4.71 -11.92
C GLY A 48 2.26 5.36 -12.01
N GLY A 49 3.06 5.33 -10.95
CA GLY A 49 4.40 5.90 -10.90
C GLY A 49 4.46 7.37 -10.45
N HIS A 50 3.37 7.92 -9.90
CA HIS A 50 3.34 9.29 -9.40
C HIS A 50 3.84 9.37 -7.96
N ASP A 51 4.67 10.36 -7.64
CA ASP A 51 5.07 10.67 -6.27
C ASP A 51 3.95 11.43 -5.55
N TRP A 52 3.29 10.74 -4.62
CA TRP A 52 2.17 11.23 -3.80
C TRP A 52 2.55 11.35 -2.33
N THR A 53 3.84 11.50 -2.01
CA THR A 53 4.32 11.65 -0.63
C THR A 53 3.57 12.77 0.12
N HIS A 54 3.34 13.91 -0.54
CA HIS A 54 2.60 15.03 0.04
C HIS A 54 1.12 14.74 0.34
N ARG A 55 0.52 13.74 -0.31
CA ARG A 55 -0.88 13.35 -0.10
C ARG A 55 -1.06 12.35 1.04
N PHE A 56 0.02 11.71 1.47
CA PHE A 56 0.02 10.72 2.54
C PHE A 56 1.07 11.05 3.62
N PRO A 57 0.97 12.23 4.28
CA PRO A 57 1.98 12.65 5.25
C PRO A 57 2.06 11.72 6.48
N SER A 58 0.94 11.16 6.95
CA SER A 58 0.98 10.19 8.06
C SER A 58 1.77 8.93 7.72
N ILE A 59 1.52 8.36 6.53
CA ILE A 59 2.27 7.18 6.05
C ILE A 59 3.77 7.53 5.92
N ALA A 60 4.09 8.73 5.45
CA ALA A 60 5.47 9.16 5.31
C ALA A 60 6.17 9.32 6.66
N ASP A 61 5.48 9.88 7.65
CA ASP A 61 5.97 10.03 9.02
C ASP A 61 6.18 8.66 9.67
N ASP A 62 5.18 7.77 9.62
CA ASP A 62 5.27 6.41 10.19
C ASP A 62 6.40 5.60 9.54
N ALA A 63 6.57 5.69 8.22
CA ALA A 63 7.65 5.00 7.51
C ALA A 63 9.03 5.55 7.87
N ALA A 64 9.15 6.83 8.23
CA ALA A 64 10.41 7.42 8.68
C ALA A 64 10.83 6.91 10.07
N GLU A 65 9.87 6.52 10.91
CA GLU A 65 10.09 6.00 12.26
C GLU A 65 10.48 4.50 12.30
N LEU A 66 10.30 3.77 11.20
CA LEU A 66 10.69 2.36 11.12
C LEU A 66 12.21 2.18 11.27
N ASP A 67 12.60 1.23 12.13
CA ASP A 67 13.99 0.88 12.43
C ASP A 67 14.64 0.05 11.30
N ALA A 68 14.88 0.71 10.17
CA ALA A 68 15.54 0.12 9.01
C ALA A 68 16.22 1.19 8.16
N ASP A 69 17.48 0.98 7.75
CA ASP A 69 18.26 1.96 6.98
C ASP A 69 17.72 2.22 5.56
N SER A 70 17.08 1.23 4.96
CA SER A 70 16.40 1.40 3.69
C SER A 70 15.44 0.25 3.42
N PHE A 71 14.30 0.54 2.82
CA PHE A 71 13.34 -0.48 2.43
C PHE A 71 12.42 0.00 1.31
N ILE A 72 11.74 -0.96 0.68
CA ILE A 72 10.58 -0.71 -0.17
C ILE A 72 9.44 -1.59 0.33
N LEU A 73 8.29 -0.97 0.61
CA LEU A 73 7.06 -1.68 0.97
C LEU A 73 6.06 -1.54 -0.17
N ASP A 74 5.41 -2.63 -0.57
CA ASP A 74 4.23 -2.61 -1.44
C ASP A 74 2.99 -2.75 -0.56
N GLY A 75 2.01 -1.87 -0.74
CA GLY A 75 0.85 -1.89 0.11
C GLY A 75 -0.34 -1.11 -0.39
N GLU A 76 -1.45 -1.23 0.32
CA GLU A 76 -2.70 -0.55 -0.01
C GLU A 76 -3.01 0.52 1.03
N ALA A 77 -3.06 1.79 0.63
CA ALA A 77 -3.59 2.85 1.48
C ALA A 77 -5.12 2.79 1.51
N VAL A 78 -5.68 2.65 2.71
CA VAL A 78 -7.12 2.60 2.95
C VAL A 78 -7.53 3.54 4.06
N VAL A 79 -8.76 4.04 3.99
CA VAL A 79 -9.43 4.65 5.14
C VAL A 79 -10.35 3.61 5.76
N LEU A 80 -10.22 3.38 7.06
CA LEU A 80 -11.07 2.44 7.80
C LEU A 80 -12.24 3.18 8.46
N ASP A 81 -13.44 2.58 8.40
CA ASP A 81 -14.59 3.01 9.19
C ASP A 81 -14.48 2.56 10.66
N GLU A 82 -15.43 2.96 11.51
CA GLU A 82 -15.47 2.56 12.93
C GLU A 82 -15.54 1.04 13.16
N ALA A 83 -15.97 0.28 12.14
CA ALA A 83 -16.02 -1.18 12.16
C ALA A 83 -14.75 -1.84 11.58
N GLY A 84 -13.75 -1.05 11.18
CA GLY A 84 -12.49 -1.53 10.60
C GLY A 84 -12.59 -1.96 9.13
N ARG A 85 -13.64 -1.55 8.40
CA ARG A 85 -13.81 -1.85 6.97
C ARG A 85 -13.20 -0.74 6.13
N SER A 86 -12.53 -1.10 5.04
CA SER A 86 -12.02 -0.11 4.09
C SER A 86 -13.16 0.59 3.35
N ASP A 87 -13.15 1.92 3.33
CA ASP A 87 -14.08 2.76 2.59
C ASP A 87 -13.33 3.59 1.53
N PHE A 88 -13.49 3.18 0.27
CA PHE A 88 -12.85 3.84 -0.86
C PHE A 88 -13.43 5.25 -1.15
N GLY A 89 -14.69 5.50 -0.80
CA GLY A 89 -15.32 6.81 -0.96
C GLY A 89 -14.73 7.82 0.02
N LEU A 90 -14.56 7.43 1.28
CA LEU A 90 -13.89 8.25 2.30
C LEU A 90 -12.43 8.52 1.94
N LEU A 91 -11.72 7.52 1.38
CA LEU A 91 -10.35 7.72 0.89
C LEU A 91 -10.27 8.75 -0.23
N GLN A 92 -11.19 8.72 -1.20
CA GLN A 92 -11.23 9.73 -2.27
C GLN A 92 -11.52 11.13 -1.74
N GLN A 93 -12.42 11.28 -0.76
CA GLN A 93 -12.72 12.56 -0.13
C GLN A 93 -11.48 13.11 0.60
N ALA A 94 -10.82 12.27 1.40
CA ALA A 94 -9.59 12.63 2.13
C ALA A 94 -8.48 13.14 1.20
N LEU A 95 -8.36 12.56 0.00
CA LEU A 95 -7.36 12.92 -1.00
C LEU A 95 -7.79 14.06 -1.94
N GLY A 96 -9.09 14.38 -1.97
CA GLY A 96 -9.69 15.39 -2.84
C GLY A 96 -9.76 16.78 -2.23
N GLU A 97 -9.95 16.89 -0.91
CA GLU A 97 -10.20 18.17 -0.23
C GLU A 97 -8.95 18.84 0.37
N ASP A 98 -7.75 18.28 0.16
CA ASP A 98 -6.54 18.68 0.91
C ASP A 98 -6.76 18.68 2.45
N ASP A 99 -7.76 17.94 2.95
CA ASP A 99 -8.03 17.81 4.38
C ASP A 99 -7.07 16.78 5.00
N VAL A 100 -5.82 17.24 5.14
CA VAL A 100 -4.69 16.49 5.69
C VAL A 100 -5.00 15.92 7.08
N ALA A 101 -5.89 16.56 7.85
CA ALA A 101 -6.22 16.11 9.20
C ALA A 101 -7.03 14.81 9.20
N TYR A 102 -7.96 14.64 8.25
CA TYR A 102 -8.76 13.43 8.14
C TYR A 102 -7.93 12.22 7.66
N ALA A 103 -7.07 12.44 6.66
CA ALA A 103 -6.14 11.43 6.16
C ALA A 103 -5.14 10.95 7.22
N ARG A 104 -4.75 11.82 8.18
CA ARG A 104 -3.77 11.49 9.23
C ARG A 104 -4.23 10.41 10.21
N ASN A 105 -5.50 10.38 10.57
CA ASN A 105 -5.98 9.51 11.65
C ASN A 105 -6.57 8.17 11.19
N HIS A 106 -6.80 7.99 9.89
CA HIS A 106 -7.55 6.84 9.40
C HIS A 106 -6.87 6.08 8.25
N THR A 107 -5.70 6.53 7.79
CA THR A 107 -5.00 5.83 6.70
C THR A 107 -4.16 4.69 7.25
N ALA A 108 -4.53 3.46 6.93
CA ALA A 108 -3.70 2.28 7.19
C ALA A 108 -3.04 1.84 5.88
N VAL A 109 -1.82 1.28 5.99
CA VAL A 109 -1.16 0.56 4.90
C VAL A 109 -0.88 -0.86 5.35
N ALA A 110 -1.45 -1.84 4.64
CA ALA A 110 -0.98 -3.21 4.72
C ALA A 110 0.22 -3.34 3.79
N CYS A 111 1.40 -3.70 4.30
CA CYS A 111 2.66 -3.67 3.57
C CYS A 111 3.33 -5.04 3.49
N GLU A 112 3.78 -5.43 2.31
CA GLU A 112 4.75 -6.50 2.08
C GLU A 112 6.13 -5.88 1.78
N ALA A 113 7.18 -6.37 2.43
CA ALA A 113 8.55 -5.94 2.12
C ALA A 113 8.97 -6.53 0.77
N MET A 114 9.36 -5.66 -0.17
CA MET A 114 9.85 -6.10 -1.47
C MET A 114 11.37 -6.25 -1.45
N ASP A 115 11.84 -7.49 -1.56
CA ASP A 115 13.23 -7.80 -1.91
C ASP A 115 13.36 -8.04 -3.42
N ASP A 116 14.42 -7.51 -4.02
CA ASP A 116 14.90 -7.73 -5.41
C ASP A 116 13.95 -7.52 -6.60
N GLY A 117 12.68 -7.15 -6.37
CA GLY A 117 11.69 -6.86 -7.41
C GLY A 117 11.17 -8.10 -8.16
N ARG A 118 11.37 -9.32 -7.63
CA ARG A 118 10.75 -10.53 -8.19
C ARG A 118 9.37 -10.77 -7.60
N CYS A 119 8.46 -11.13 -8.50
CA CYS A 119 7.10 -11.48 -8.17
C CYS A 119 6.89 -12.99 -8.24
N ASP A 120 6.63 -13.64 -7.10
CA ASP A 120 6.51 -15.10 -7.04
C ASP A 120 5.10 -15.66 -7.35
N ARG A 121 4.13 -14.78 -7.64
CA ARG A 121 2.73 -15.00 -8.12
C ARG A 121 1.65 -14.69 -7.06
N ALA A 122 0.81 -13.68 -7.33
CA ALA A 122 -0.39 -13.36 -6.55
C ALA A 122 -1.68 -13.78 -7.29
N VAL A 123 -2.73 -14.13 -6.55
CA VAL A 123 -4.06 -14.44 -7.10
C VAL A 123 -5.16 -13.84 -6.25
N ILE A 124 -6.26 -13.44 -6.89
CA ILE A 124 -7.47 -12.94 -6.23
C ILE A 124 -8.63 -13.86 -6.62
N GLU A 125 -9.39 -14.32 -5.62
CA GLU A 125 -10.62 -15.09 -5.82
C GLU A 125 -11.77 -14.17 -6.25
N GLU A 126 -12.58 -14.61 -7.21
CA GLU A 126 -13.81 -13.90 -7.61
C GLU A 126 -14.83 -13.88 -6.45
N PRO A 127 -15.56 -12.76 -6.27
CA PRO A 127 -16.57 -12.62 -5.22
C PRO A 127 -17.77 -13.56 -5.40
#